data_AF-X0WMK7-F1
#
_entry.id   AF-X0WMK7-F1
#
_cell.length_a   1.000
_cell.length_b   1.000
_cell.length_c   1.000
_cell.angle_alpha   90.00
_cell.angle_beta   90.00
_cell.angle_gamma   90.00
#
_symmetry.space_group_name_H-M   'P 1'
#
loop_
_entity.id
_entity.type
_entity.pdbx_description
1 polymer ?
#
loop_
_entity_poly.entity_id
_entity_poly.type
_entity_poly.pdbx_seq_one_letter_code
_entity_poly.pdbx_strand_id
1 'polypeptide(L)'
;GNADTCIVDLECGKKLLFDYAHWKDFEDDKDLRIDLAKELRKDLDENDRDYYDVVTFTHADDDHIHGASEFFFLEHAQKYQDDDRVKIKELWVPAAMIIEKGLENDAAILRDEARYRLKSGEGIRVFSRPERLKKWLEDQGISLKDRIHLITNAGSTIPGFSKETEGIEFFVHSPFSIVCDEQEIDRNEASLVLQGSFKITDTETRILLTADTTHEVWSDIVNITKSKNNDDRLEWDIFKIPHHCSYKSLNSEKGKDETEPIE
;
A
#
# COMPACT_ATOMS: atom_id res chain seq x y z
N GLY A 1 -7.78 -2.69 18.10
CA GLY A 1 -6.98 -1.64 17.45
C GLY A 1 -7.52 -1.49 16.05
N ASN A 2 -7.49 -0.29 15.50
CA ASN A 2 -7.95 0.02 14.16
C ASN A 2 -6.73 0.50 13.39
N ALA A 3 -5.73 -0.35 13.25
CA ALA A 3 -4.44 -0.01 12.65
C ALA A 3 -3.93 -1.20 11.88
N ASP A 4 -3.31 -0.93 10.73
CA ASP A 4 -2.95 -1.95 9.77
C ASP A 4 -1.44 -2.12 9.65
N THR A 5 -1.00 -3.37 9.71
CA THR A 5 0.35 -3.79 9.34
C THR A 5 0.29 -5.26 8.98
N CYS A 6 0.77 -5.62 7.80
CA CYS A 6 0.78 -7.00 7.30
C CYS A 6 2.17 -7.32 6.74
N ILE A 7 2.77 -8.41 7.21
CA ILE A 7 4.03 -8.95 6.67
C ILE A 7 3.70 -10.06 5.67
N VAL A 8 4.39 -10.05 4.54
CA VAL A 8 4.39 -11.14 3.58
C VAL A 8 5.83 -11.63 3.40
N ASP A 9 6.07 -12.85 3.87
CA ASP A 9 7.34 -13.55 3.71
C ASP A 9 7.26 -14.51 2.52
N LEU A 10 8.22 -14.42 1.61
CA LEU A 10 8.29 -15.24 0.41
C LEU A 10 9.39 -16.30 0.51
N GLU A 11 9.17 -17.48 -0.06
CA GLU A 11 10.16 -18.57 -0.11
C GLU A 11 11.46 -18.15 -0.81
N CYS A 12 11.37 -17.21 -1.76
CA CYS A 12 12.54 -16.63 -2.44
C CYS A 12 13.39 -15.71 -1.52
N GLY A 13 13.02 -15.54 -0.24
CA GLY A 13 13.74 -14.76 0.77
C GLY A 13 13.37 -13.27 0.78
N LYS A 14 12.51 -12.81 -0.14
CA LYS A 14 11.98 -11.45 -0.12
C LYS A 14 10.99 -11.30 1.05
N LYS A 15 11.10 -10.18 1.78
CA LYS A 15 10.13 -9.78 2.80
C LYS A 15 9.46 -8.48 2.40
N LEU A 16 8.12 -8.48 2.44
CA LEU A 16 7.30 -7.33 2.10
C LEU A 16 6.50 -6.91 3.33
N LEU A 17 6.36 -5.60 3.51
CA LEU A 17 5.53 -5.01 4.55
C LEU A 17 4.44 -4.16 3.88
N PHE A 18 3.19 -4.39 4.25
CA PHE A 18 2.03 -3.60 3.85
C PHE A 18 1.52 -2.82 5.06
N ASP A 19 1.62 -1.50 4.96
CA ASP A 19 1.35 -0.51 6.00
C ASP A 19 2.24 -0.68 7.25
N TYR A 20 2.34 0.38 8.04
CA TYR A 20 3.06 0.39 9.31
C TYR A 20 2.40 1.39 10.24
N ALA A 21 1.84 0.92 11.36
CA ALA A 21 1.18 1.79 12.33
C ALA A 21 1.52 1.37 13.76
N HIS A 22 2.60 1.94 14.29
CA HIS A 22 3.09 1.66 15.63
C HIS A 22 2.45 2.59 16.66
N TRP A 23 1.32 2.15 17.21
CA TRP A 23 0.52 2.95 18.13
C TRP A 23 0.84 2.77 19.62
N LYS A 24 1.87 1.99 19.98
CA LYS A 24 2.16 1.71 21.40
C LYS A 24 2.44 3.02 22.15
N ASP A 25 1.69 3.26 23.22
CA ASP A 25 2.00 4.30 24.21
C ASP A 25 2.83 3.65 25.32
N PHE A 26 4.07 4.09 25.46
CA PHE A 26 4.99 3.59 26.50
C PHE A 26 4.79 4.28 27.85
N GLU A 27 4.08 5.40 27.90
CA GLU A 27 3.76 6.11 29.15
C GLU A 27 2.49 5.56 29.81
N ASP A 28 1.65 4.81 29.08
CA ASP A 28 0.48 4.10 29.61
C ASP A 28 0.81 2.61 29.87
N ASP A 29 1.00 2.26 31.15
CA ASP A 29 1.26 0.89 31.60
C ASP A 29 0.10 -0.08 31.34
N LYS A 30 -1.08 0.42 30.98
CA LYS A 30 -2.26 -0.38 30.63
C LYS A 30 -2.47 -0.50 29.13
N ASP A 31 -1.66 0.15 28.31
CA ASP A 31 -1.77 -0.02 26.87
C ASP A 31 -1.47 -1.47 26.50
N LEU A 32 -2.43 -2.14 25.87
CA LEU A 32 -2.31 -3.54 25.43
C LEU A 32 -1.87 -3.66 23.97
N ARG A 33 -1.70 -2.55 23.24
CA ARG A 33 -1.18 -2.55 21.88
C ARG A 33 0.21 -3.18 21.84
N ILE A 34 0.48 -3.85 20.74
CA ILE A 34 1.77 -4.48 20.47
C ILE A 34 2.86 -3.42 20.34
N ASP A 35 4.05 -3.72 20.86
CA ASP A 35 5.25 -2.96 20.49
C ASP A 35 5.68 -3.38 19.07
N LEU A 36 4.96 -2.86 18.07
CA LEU A 36 5.16 -3.25 16.66
C LEU A 36 6.62 -3.05 16.21
N ALA A 37 7.24 -1.92 16.57
CA ALA A 37 8.61 -1.61 16.20
C ALA A 37 9.59 -2.68 16.71
N LYS A 38 9.44 -3.10 17.98
CA LYS A 38 10.27 -4.15 18.56
C LYS A 38 10.05 -5.51 17.90
N GLU A 39 8.80 -5.90 17.65
CA GLU A 39 8.50 -7.21 17.05
C GLU A 39 8.98 -7.30 15.60
N LEU A 40 8.84 -6.22 14.81
CA LEU A 40 9.40 -6.17 13.45
C LEU A 40 10.93 -6.22 13.44
N ARG A 41 11.60 -5.49 14.35
CA ARG A 41 13.07 -5.56 14.49
C ARG A 41 13.54 -6.95 14.85
N LYS A 42 12.85 -7.60 15.79
CA LYS A 42 13.14 -8.97 16.17
C LYS A 42 13.00 -9.94 14.98
N ASP A 43 11.94 -9.84 14.18
CA ASP A 43 11.79 -10.67 12.97
C ASP A 43 12.94 -10.43 11.98
N LEU A 44 13.32 -9.18 11.74
CA LEU A 44 14.43 -8.84 10.86
C LEU A 44 15.77 -9.37 11.39
N ASP A 45 16.06 -9.20 12.68
CA ASP A 45 17.27 -9.70 13.35
C ASP A 45 17.35 -11.23 13.31
N GLU A 46 16.23 -11.94 13.53
CA GLU A 46 16.15 -13.41 13.42
C GLU A 46 16.43 -13.93 12.00
N ASN A 47 16.37 -13.05 10.99
CA ASN A 47 16.67 -13.33 9.60
C ASN A 47 17.96 -12.63 9.11
N ASP A 48 18.83 -12.18 10.03
CA ASP A 48 20.11 -11.52 9.77
C ASP A 48 20.02 -10.37 8.74
N ARG A 49 18.97 -9.52 8.85
CA ARG A 49 18.70 -8.43 7.92
C ARG A 49 18.21 -7.16 8.63
N ASP A 50 18.40 -6.02 7.99
CA ASP A 50 18.02 -4.69 8.49
C ASP A 50 17.08 -3.93 7.54
N TYR A 51 16.44 -4.65 6.61
CA TYR A 51 15.66 -4.07 5.53
C TYR A 51 14.44 -4.90 5.14
N TYR A 52 13.43 -4.23 4.58
CA TYR A 52 12.37 -4.86 3.79
C TYR A 52 12.66 -4.70 2.29
N ASP A 53 12.34 -5.72 1.50
CA ASP A 53 12.49 -5.65 0.04
C ASP A 53 11.43 -4.72 -0.55
N VAL A 54 10.23 -4.73 0.02
CA VAL A 54 9.16 -3.78 -0.29
C VAL A 54 8.53 -3.27 0.99
N VAL A 55 8.33 -1.96 1.09
CA VAL A 55 7.37 -1.37 2.03
C VAL A 55 6.30 -0.66 1.24
N THR A 56 5.05 -1.03 1.49
CA THR A 56 3.87 -0.44 0.85
C THR A 56 3.14 0.42 1.86
N PHE A 57 2.80 1.65 1.49
CA PHE A 57 1.79 2.44 2.18
C PHE A 57 0.58 2.53 1.27
N THR A 58 -0.51 1.91 1.68
CA THR A 58 -1.73 1.79 0.88
C THR A 58 -2.43 3.14 0.70
N HIS A 59 -2.30 4.03 1.69
CA HIS A 59 -2.71 5.42 1.69
C HIS A 59 -2.03 6.18 2.84
N ALA A 60 -2.41 7.45 3.07
CA ALA A 60 -1.74 8.37 3.99
C ALA A 60 -2.46 8.57 5.34
N ASP A 61 -3.44 7.75 5.69
CA ASP A 61 -4.09 7.86 7.00
C ASP A 61 -3.22 7.27 8.11
N ASP A 62 -3.32 7.87 9.29
CA ASP A 62 -2.38 7.66 10.39
C ASP A 62 -2.39 6.21 10.88
N ASP A 63 -3.55 5.55 10.85
CA ASP A 63 -3.68 4.14 11.17
C ASP A 63 -3.01 3.17 10.19
N HIS A 64 -2.40 3.68 9.11
CA HIS A 64 -1.59 2.93 8.15
C HIS A 64 -0.12 3.37 8.12
N ILE A 65 0.22 4.51 8.72
CA ILE A 65 1.56 5.12 8.61
C ILE A 65 2.18 5.57 9.94
N HIS A 66 1.45 5.51 11.05
CA HIS A 66 1.86 6.12 12.31
C HIS A 66 3.21 5.58 12.80
N GLY A 67 4.13 6.50 13.08
CA GLY A 67 5.48 6.21 13.56
C GLY A 67 6.45 5.75 12.45
N ALA A 68 6.02 5.72 11.19
CA ALA A 68 6.86 5.24 10.09
C ALA A 68 8.16 6.05 9.96
N SER A 69 8.11 7.38 10.13
CA SER A 69 9.31 8.21 10.05
C SER A 69 10.25 8.07 11.24
N GLU A 70 9.86 7.39 12.32
CA GLU A 70 10.74 7.05 13.44
C GLU A 70 11.35 5.65 13.28
N PHE A 71 10.70 4.78 12.49
CA PHE A 71 11.13 3.40 12.30
C PHE A 71 12.04 3.20 11.09
N PHE A 72 11.70 3.83 9.96
CA PHE A 72 12.38 3.60 8.69
C PHE A 72 13.52 4.57 8.42
N PHE A 73 14.50 4.07 7.66
CA PHE A 73 15.52 4.87 7.00
C PHE A 73 14.90 5.49 5.76
N LEU A 74 14.89 6.82 5.67
CA LEU A 74 14.32 7.56 4.53
C LEU A 74 15.42 8.34 3.78
N GLU A 75 15.49 8.19 2.47
CA GLU A 75 16.57 8.72 1.64
C GLU A 75 16.50 10.23 1.43
N HIS A 76 15.32 10.83 1.58
CA HIS A 76 15.09 12.25 1.29
C HIS A 76 15.79 13.20 2.27
N ALA A 77 15.75 12.94 3.57
CA ALA A 77 16.22 13.89 4.59
C ALA A 77 17.16 13.22 5.59
N GLN A 78 18.33 13.84 5.80
CA GLN A 78 19.43 13.32 6.61
C GLN A 78 19.05 12.92 8.04
N LYS A 79 18.06 13.59 8.65
CA LYS A 79 17.58 13.26 10.01
C LYS A 79 16.90 11.89 10.13
N TYR A 80 16.60 11.22 9.00
CA TYR A 80 16.02 9.88 8.96
C TYR A 80 17.02 8.83 8.48
N GLN A 81 18.33 9.11 8.55
CA GLN A 81 19.37 8.28 7.98
C GLN A 81 20.32 7.68 9.02
N ASP A 82 19.84 7.50 10.24
CA ASP A 82 20.58 6.80 11.29
C ASP A 82 20.71 5.30 10.98
N ASP A 83 21.85 4.70 11.34
CA ASP A 83 22.18 3.31 11.02
C ASP A 83 21.25 2.27 11.69
N ASP A 84 20.54 2.66 12.74
CA ASP A 84 19.59 1.81 13.47
C ASP A 84 18.19 1.80 12.86
N ARG A 85 17.93 2.59 11.81
CA ARG A 85 16.63 2.64 11.13
C ARG A 85 16.51 1.55 10.07
N VAL A 86 15.32 0.97 9.94
CA VAL A 86 15.07 -0.14 8.99
C VAL A 86 15.03 0.37 7.56
N LYS A 87 15.78 -0.25 6.65
CA LYS A 87 15.88 0.21 5.26
C LYS A 87 14.72 -0.29 4.39
N ILE A 88 14.37 0.52 3.39
CA ILE A 88 13.36 0.20 2.38
C ILE A 88 14.03 0.13 1.01
N LYS A 89 14.08 -1.06 0.39
CA LYS A 89 14.64 -1.21 -0.97
C LYS A 89 13.71 -0.61 -2.04
N GLU A 90 12.44 -1.02 -2.06
CA GLU A 90 11.43 -0.43 -2.94
C GLU A 90 10.23 0.07 -2.13
N LEU A 91 9.89 1.35 -2.31
CA LEU A 91 8.73 1.97 -1.69
C LEU A 91 7.52 1.87 -2.62
N TRP A 92 6.38 1.42 -2.14
CA TRP A 92 5.16 1.24 -2.91
C TRP A 92 4.10 2.21 -2.40
N VAL A 93 3.63 3.13 -3.24
CA VAL A 93 2.62 4.14 -2.84
C VAL A 93 1.65 4.46 -3.97
N PRO A 94 0.37 4.75 -3.67
CA PRO A 94 -0.53 5.31 -4.67
C PRO A 94 -0.08 6.71 -5.10
N ALA A 95 -0.38 7.08 -6.35
CA ALA A 95 -0.10 8.41 -6.89
C ALA A 95 -0.70 9.53 -6.04
N ALA A 96 -1.84 9.25 -5.39
CA ALA A 96 -2.50 10.12 -4.43
C ALA A 96 -1.55 10.65 -3.35
N MET A 97 -0.77 9.78 -2.69
CA MET A 97 0.19 10.18 -1.66
C MET A 97 1.21 11.19 -2.19
N ILE A 98 1.62 11.09 -3.46
CA ILE A 98 2.60 11.97 -4.09
C ILE A 98 2.01 13.36 -4.38
N ILE A 99 0.74 13.42 -4.81
CA ILE A 99 0.11 14.66 -5.30
C ILE A 99 -0.74 15.38 -4.26
N GLU A 100 -1.06 14.73 -3.14
CA GLU A 100 -1.82 15.32 -2.05
C GLU A 100 -1.07 16.49 -1.40
N LYS A 101 -1.81 17.54 -1.08
CA LYS A 101 -1.32 18.79 -0.49
C LYS A 101 -1.83 18.89 0.94
N GLY A 102 -1.15 19.69 1.76
CA GLY A 102 -1.59 19.91 3.15
C GLY A 102 -1.39 18.72 4.09
N LEU A 103 -0.68 17.67 3.66
CA LEU A 103 -0.23 16.61 4.56
C LEU A 103 0.68 17.16 5.66
N GLU A 104 0.56 16.57 6.85
CA GLU A 104 1.34 16.86 8.05
C GLU A 104 1.98 15.57 8.57
N ASN A 105 2.89 15.67 9.56
CA ASN A 105 3.51 14.54 10.25
C ASN A 105 4.07 13.46 9.30
N ASP A 106 3.90 12.17 9.62
CA ASP A 106 4.37 11.04 8.83
C ASP A 106 3.86 11.09 7.39
N ALA A 107 2.62 11.52 7.16
CA ALA A 107 2.06 11.63 5.81
C ALA A 107 2.87 12.59 4.94
N ALA A 108 3.26 13.75 5.48
CA ALA A 108 4.09 14.72 4.77
C ALA A 108 5.48 14.18 4.47
N ILE A 109 6.07 13.48 5.46
CA ILE A 109 7.43 12.93 5.39
C ILE A 109 7.49 11.81 4.34
N LEU A 110 6.55 10.87 4.38
CA LEU A 110 6.46 9.76 3.44
C LEU A 110 6.15 10.23 2.02
N ARG A 111 5.32 11.27 1.85
CA ARG A 111 5.14 11.91 0.55
C ARG A 111 6.46 12.45 0.02
N ASP A 112 7.21 13.17 0.85
CA ASP A 112 8.45 13.80 0.39
C ASP A 112 9.54 12.76 0.09
N GLU A 113 9.57 11.64 0.82
CA GLU A 113 10.35 10.44 0.48
C GLU A 113 9.93 9.86 -0.88
N ALA A 114 8.64 9.60 -1.08
CA ALA A 114 8.14 9.06 -2.34
C ALA A 114 8.46 9.99 -3.53
N ARG A 115 8.32 11.30 -3.33
CA ARG A 115 8.70 12.32 -4.32
C ARG A 115 10.20 12.30 -4.60
N TYR A 116 11.03 12.13 -3.58
CA TYR A 116 12.49 12.02 -3.75
C TYR A 116 12.84 10.82 -4.62
N ARG A 117 12.38 9.61 -4.26
CA ARG A 117 12.64 8.39 -5.02
C ARG A 117 12.10 8.47 -6.45
N LEU A 118 10.89 9.00 -6.64
CA LEU A 118 10.32 9.19 -7.97
C LEU A 118 11.13 10.17 -8.82
N LYS A 119 11.67 11.24 -8.22
CA LYS A 119 12.57 12.17 -8.93
C LYS A 119 13.90 11.49 -9.29
N SER A 120 14.47 10.70 -8.39
CA SER A 120 15.70 9.93 -8.62
C SER A 120 15.53 8.87 -9.72
N GLY A 121 14.31 8.32 -9.85
CA GLY A 121 13.97 7.36 -10.90
C GLY A 121 14.20 5.90 -10.51
N GLU A 122 14.34 5.61 -9.22
CA GLU A 122 14.60 4.26 -8.69
C GLU A 122 14.06 4.10 -7.27
N GLY A 123 14.00 2.86 -6.76
CA GLY A 123 13.61 2.56 -5.38
C GLY A 123 12.14 2.79 -5.05
N ILE A 124 11.27 2.98 -6.05
CA ILE A 124 9.84 3.23 -5.88
C ILE A 124 8.97 2.58 -6.97
N ARG A 125 7.76 2.18 -6.57
CA ARG A 125 6.63 1.86 -7.44
C ARG A 125 5.47 2.78 -7.11
N VAL A 126 4.93 3.43 -8.12
CA VAL A 126 3.77 4.33 -8.00
C VAL A 126 2.55 3.67 -8.62
N PHE A 127 1.45 3.65 -7.88
CA PHE A 127 0.20 3.06 -8.36
C PHE A 127 -0.76 4.12 -8.89
N SER A 128 -1.31 3.85 -10.09
CA SER A 128 -2.11 4.79 -10.88
C SER A 128 -1.29 5.92 -11.56
N ARG A 129 -1.90 6.50 -12.59
CA ARG A 129 -1.31 7.54 -13.44
C ARG A 129 -2.34 8.65 -13.73
N PRO A 130 -2.78 9.39 -12.70
CA PRO A 130 -3.67 10.54 -12.85
C PRO A 130 -2.99 11.68 -13.63
N GLU A 131 -3.77 12.55 -14.26
CA GLU A 131 -3.24 13.74 -14.94
C GLU A 131 -2.53 14.68 -13.95
N ARG A 132 -2.98 14.74 -12.69
CA ARG A 132 -2.30 15.47 -11.60
C ARG A 132 -0.88 14.97 -11.35
N LEU A 133 -0.60 13.66 -11.44
CA LEU A 133 0.75 13.13 -11.30
C LEU A 133 1.63 13.53 -12.48
N LYS A 134 1.08 13.48 -13.69
CA LYS A 134 1.77 13.94 -14.90
C LYS A 134 2.14 15.42 -14.79
N LYS A 135 1.18 16.27 -14.39
CA LYS A 135 1.42 17.70 -14.15
C LYS A 135 2.47 17.93 -13.06
N TRP A 136 2.41 17.18 -11.96
CA TRP A 136 3.41 17.27 -10.91
C TRP A 136 4.82 16.95 -11.44
N LEU A 137 4.98 15.88 -12.24
CA LEU A 137 6.26 15.55 -12.87
C LEU A 137 6.75 16.66 -13.80
N GLU A 138 5.87 17.22 -14.63
CA GLU A 138 6.19 18.34 -15.53
C GLU A 138 6.65 19.58 -14.75
N ASP A 139 5.98 19.89 -13.63
CA ASP A 139 6.37 20.98 -12.71
C ASP A 139 7.75 20.72 -12.06
N GLN A 140 8.17 19.45 -11.94
CA GLN A 140 9.52 19.07 -11.51
C GLN A 140 10.55 19.03 -12.67
N GLY A 141 10.15 19.35 -13.91
CA GLY A 141 11.00 19.25 -15.09
C GLY A 141 11.28 17.83 -15.56
N ILE A 142 10.43 16.86 -15.18
CA ILE A 142 10.57 15.44 -15.52
C ILE A 142 9.43 15.04 -16.46
N SER A 143 9.74 14.32 -17.55
CA SER A 143 8.69 13.80 -18.42
C SER A 143 8.08 12.52 -17.83
N LEU A 144 6.76 12.34 -17.98
CA LEU A 144 6.09 11.10 -17.58
C LEU A 144 6.70 9.86 -18.26
N LYS A 145 7.17 10.01 -19.51
CA LYS A 145 7.80 8.92 -20.26
C LYS A 145 9.05 8.41 -19.55
N ASP A 146 9.83 9.29 -18.93
CA ASP A 146 11.06 8.92 -18.22
C ASP A 146 10.79 8.22 -16.88
N ARG A 147 9.53 8.17 -16.43
CA ARG A 147 9.12 7.53 -15.17
C ARG A 147 8.09 6.42 -15.35
N ILE A 148 7.66 6.14 -16.58
CA ILE A 148 6.59 5.16 -16.83
C ILE A 148 6.92 3.75 -16.34
N HIS A 149 8.20 3.38 -16.34
CA HIS A 149 8.68 2.09 -15.86
C HIS A 149 8.55 1.90 -14.34
N LEU A 150 8.31 2.99 -13.59
CA LEU A 150 8.06 3.00 -12.15
C LEU A 150 6.57 3.05 -11.81
N ILE A 151 5.68 3.10 -12.81
CA ILE A 151 4.25 3.26 -12.60
C ILE A 151 3.52 1.98 -13.00
N THR A 152 2.67 1.45 -12.12
CA THR A 152 1.77 0.33 -12.42
C THR A 152 0.33 0.77 -12.25
N ASN A 153 -0.52 0.54 -13.25
CA ASN A 153 -1.92 0.93 -13.21
C ASN A 153 -2.81 -0.24 -12.78
N ALA A 154 -4.01 0.09 -12.28
CA ALA A 154 -5.09 -0.89 -12.11
C ALA A 154 -5.29 -1.71 -13.40
N GLY A 155 -5.53 -3.02 -13.24
CA GLY A 155 -5.64 -3.97 -14.34
C GLY A 155 -4.30 -4.54 -14.83
N SER A 156 -3.19 -4.24 -14.16
CA SER A 156 -1.85 -4.72 -14.53
C SER A 156 -1.19 -5.49 -13.37
N THR A 157 -0.24 -6.36 -13.71
CA THR A 157 0.61 -7.03 -12.74
C THR A 157 1.84 -6.19 -12.39
N ILE A 158 2.34 -6.33 -11.16
CA ILE A 158 3.53 -5.62 -10.70
C ILE A 158 4.79 -6.33 -11.23
N PRO A 159 5.71 -5.64 -11.92
CA PRO A 159 6.94 -6.26 -12.42
C PRO A 159 7.86 -6.71 -11.26
N GLY A 160 8.60 -7.80 -11.46
CA GLY A 160 9.54 -8.33 -10.46
C GLY A 160 8.92 -9.28 -9.43
N PHE A 161 7.65 -9.64 -9.62
CA PHE A 161 6.92 -10.62 -8.83
C PHE A 161 6.13 -11.54 -9.78
N SER A 162 6.71 -12.71 -10.07
CA SER A 162 6.02 -13.78 -10.78
C SER A 162 5.85 -15.03 -9.91
N LYS A 163 4.83 -15.83 -10.23
CA LYS A 163 4.60 -17.13 -9.58
C LYS A 163 5.78 -18.09 -9.76
N GLU A 164 6.51 -17.96 -10.87
CA GLU A 164 7.61 -18.83 -11.25
C GLU A 164 8.92 -18.49 -10.53
N THR A 165 9.19 -17.21 -10.29
CA THR A 165 10.46 -16.74 -9.71
C THR A 165 10.36 -16.32 -8.26
N GLU A 166 9.33 -15.56 -7.90
CA GLU A 166 9.13 -15.06 -6.54
C GLU A 166 8.17 -15.94 -5.72
N GLY A 167 7.46 -16.86 -6.37
CA GLY A 167 6.38 -17.64 -5.76
C GLY A 167 5.08 -16.85 -5.59
N ILE A 168 5.00 -15.62 -6.11
CA ILE A 168 3.83 -14.76 -6.04
C ILE A 168 3.73 -13.83 -7.25
N GLU A 169 2.52 -13.62 -7.76
CA GLU A 169 2.17 -12.52 -8.67
C GLU A 169 1.27 -11.53 -7.94
N PHE A 170 1.54 -10.24 -8.09
CA PHE A 170 0.64 -9.17 -7.61
C PHE A 170 -0.13 -8.55 -8.78
N PHE A 171 -1.45 -8.49 -8.65
CA PHE A 171 -2.35 -7.80 -9.57
C PHE A 171 -2.98 -6.58 -8.90
N VAL A 172 -2.98 -5.44 -9.59
CA VAL A 172 -3.48 -4.17 -9.06
C VAL A 172 -4.95 -3.99 -9.40
N HIS A 173 -5.82 -3.92 -8.39
CA HIS A 173 -7.25 -3.62 -8.58
C HIS A 173 -7.54 -2.12 -8.56
N SER A 174 -6.87 -1.37 -7.68
CA SER A 174 -7.03 0.08 -7.48
C SER A 174 -5.67 0.68 -7.07
N PRO A 175 -5.49 2.02 -7.08
CA PRO A 175 -6.48 3.04 -7.38
C PRO A 175 -6.73 3.26 -8.88
N PHE A 176 -7.93 3.71 -9.22
CA PHE A 176 -8.26 4.23 -10.55
C PHE A 176 -7.78 5.68 -10.69
N SER A 177 -7.42 6.10 -11.91
CA SER A 177 -6.90 7.46 -12.15
C SER A 177 -7.92 8.55 -11.83
N ILE A 178 -9.21 8.28 -12.04
CA ILE A 178 -10.29 9.27 -11.85
C ILE A 178 -10.37 9.76 -10.41
N VAL A 179 -10.32 8.84 -9.45
CA VAL A 179 -10.36 9.14 -8.00
C VAL A 179 -9.13 9.95 -7.57
N CYS A 180 -7.97 9.67 -8.17
CA CYS A 180 -6.75 10.41 -7.86
C CYS A 180 -6.70 11.83 -8.49
N ASP A 181 -7.55 12.13 -9.47
CA ASP A 181 -7.57 13.42 -10.19
C ASP A 181 -8.51 14.46 -9.55
N GLU A 182 -9.32 14.07 -8.57
CA GLU A 182 -10.20 14.97 -7.81
C GLU A 182 -9.42 16.06 -7.08
N GLN A 183 -10.03 17.20 -6.74
CA GLN A 183 -9.30 18.29 -6.06
C GLN A 183 -8.94 17.93 -4.61
N GLU A 184 -9.94 17.44 -3.88
CA GLU A 184 -9.78 16.80 -2.58
C GLU A 184 -9.68 15.31 -2.83
N ILE A 185 -8.66 14.67 -2.24
CA ILE A 185 -8.43 13.24 -2.43
C ILE A 185 -9.08 12.53 -1.25
N ASP A 186 -10.07 11.69 -1.51
CA ASP A 186 -10.47 10.68 -0.55
C ASP A 186 -9.40 9.57 -0.55
N ARG A 187 -8.70 9.45 0.58
CA ARG A 187 -7.56 8.53 0.73
C ARG A 187 -7.99 7.07 0.70
N ASN A 188 -9.19 6.77 1.18
CA ASN A 188 -9.75 5.42 1.20
C ASN A 188 -10.14 4.98 -0.20
N GLU A 189 -10.76 5.87 -0.98
CA GLU A 189 -11.09 5.59 -2.38
C GLU A 189 -9.84 5.52 -3.26
N ALA A 190 -8.82 6.32 -2.95
CA ALA A 190 -7.54 6.32 -3.66
C ALA A 190 -6.52 5.30 -3.11
N SER A 191 -6.94 4.41 -2.21
CA SER A 191 -6.08 3.42 -1.60
C SER A 191 -5.70 2.30 -2.57
N LEU A 192 -4.58 1.64 -2.27
CA LEU A 192 -4.04 0.54 -3.06
C LEU A 192 -4.70 -0.79 -2.68
N VAL A 193 -5.47 -1.37 -3.61
CA VAL A 193 -6.00 -2.74 -3.52
C VAL A 193 -5.19 -3.66 -4.43
N LEU A 194 -4.67 -4.73 -3.84
CA LEU A 194 -3.87 -5.74 -4.52
C LEU A 194 -4.44 -7.14 -4.31
N GLN A 195 -4.35 -7.95 -5.35
CA GLN A 195 -4.44 -9.41 -5.22
C GLN A 195 -3.03 -9.98 -5.26
N GLY A 196 -2.65 -10.76 -4.25
CA GLY A 196 -1.46 -11.60 -4.26
C GLY A 196 -1.84 -13.05 -4.55
N SER A 197 -1.34 -13.60 -5.66
CA SER A 197 -1.58 -15.00 -6.05
C SER A 197 -0.31 -15.81 -5.81
N PHE A 198 -0.24 -16.46 -4.65
CA PHE A 198 0.87 -17.33 -4.27
C PHE A 198 0.79 -18.63 -5.04
N LYS A 199 1.94 -19.14 -5.47
CA LYS A 199 2.07 -20.47 -6.05
C LYS A 199 3.20 -21.21 -5.36
N ILE A 200 2.85 -22.14 -4.49
CA ILE A 200 3.81 -23.02 -3.83
C ILE A 200 3.54 -24.42 -4.35
N THR A 201 4.50 -24.98 -5.09
CA THR A 201 4.34 -26.26 -5.81
C THR A 201 3.14 -26.21 -6.78
N ASP A 202 2.12 -27.04 -6.56
CA ASP A 202 0.92 -27.15 -7.41
C ASP A 202 -0.32 -26.43 -6.82
N THR A 203 -0.18 -25.79 -5.66
CA THR A 203 -1.27 -25.08 -5.00
C THR A 203 -1.16 -23.58 -5.25
N GLU A 204 -2.25 -23.00 -5.76
CA GLU A 204 -2.42 -21.55 -5.84
C GLU A 204 -3.31 -21.09 -4.68
N THR A 205 -2.92 -20.00 -4.01
CA THR A 205 -3.70 -19.37 -2.96
C THR A 205 -3.72 -17.87 -3.20
N ARG A 206 -4.90 -17.27 -3.19
CA ARG A 206 -5.12 -15.86 -3.53
C ARG A 206 -5.55 -15.08 -2.31
N ILE A 207 -4.79 -14.04 -1.99
CA ILE A 207 -5.14 -13.06 -0.97
C ILE A 207 -5.54 -11.74 -1.61
N LEU A 208 -6.62 -11.14 -1.13
CA LEU A 208 -6.95 -9.74 -1.40
C LEU A 208 -6.50 -8.87 -0.23
N LEU A 209 -5.60 -7.93 -0.52
CA LEU A 209 -5.15 -6.86 0.36
C LEU A 209 -5.93 -5.59 -0.02
N THR A 210 -6.80 -5.15 0.87
CA THR A 210 -7.93 -4.28 0.51
C THR A 210 -7.88 -2.89 1.12
N ALA A 211 -6.86 -2.61 1.95
CA ALA A 211 -6.70 -1.34 2.65
C ALA A 211 -8.02 -0.87 3.29
N ASP A 212 -8.38 0.40 3.10
CA ASP A 212 -9.60 1.01 3.64
C ASP A 212 -10.68 1.27 2.58
N THR A 213 -10.60 0.52 1.48
CA THR A 213 -11.47 0.65 0.31
C THR A 213 -12.95 0.70 0.65
N THR A 214 -13.65 1.65 0.03
CA THR A 214 -15.09 1.88 0.18
C THR A 214 -15.91 0.95 -0.72
N HIS A 215 -17.20 0.84 -0.44
CA HIS A 215 -18.09 0.01 -1.26
C HIS A 215 -18.23 0.53 -2.71
N GLU A 216 -18.15 1.85 -2.92
CA GLU A 216 -18.18 2.47 -4.24
C GLU A 216 -17.01 1.97 -5.11
N VAL A 217 -15.80 1.98 -4.54
CA VAL A 217 -14.61 1.49 -5.24
C VAL A 217 -14.68 -0.02 -5.46
N TRP A 218 -15.27 -0.79 -4.55
CA TRP A 218 -15.51 -2.22 -4.77
C TRP A 218 -16.44 -2.48 -5.96
N SER A 219 -17.53 -1.72 -6.09
CA SER A 219 -18.39 -1.82 -7.28
C SER A 219 -17.64 -1.49 -8.56
N ASP A 220 -16.80 -0.44 -8.54
CA ASP A 220 -15.95 -0.12 -9.69
C ASP A 220 -14.98 -1.25 -10.01
N ILE A 221 -14.30 -1.82 -9.00
CA ILE A 221 -13.41 -2.98 -9.16
C ILE A 221 -14.15 -4.15 -9.82
N VAL A 222 -15.32 -4.55 -9.30
CA VAL A 222 -16.10 -5.67 -9.83
C VAL A 222 -16.56 -5.39 -11.26
N ASN A 223 -17.17 -4.21 -11.50
CA ASN A 223 -17.73 -3.85 -12.80
C ASN A 223 -16.64 -3.71 -13.87
N ILE A 224 -15.54 -3.01 -13.57
CA ILE A 224 -14.43 -2.85 -14.50
C ILE A 224 -13.79 -4.20 -14.79
N THR A 225 -13.53 -5.02 -13.77
CA THR A 225 -12.89 -6.33 -13.94
C THR A 225 -13.73 -7.24 -14.84
N LYS A 226 -15.05 -7.32 -14.60
CA LYS A 226 -15.99 -8.07 -15.47
C LYS A 226 -16.04 -7.49 -16.88
N SER A 227 -16.10 -6.16 -17.03
CA SER A 227 -16.12 -5.51 -18.36
C SER A 227 -14.88 -5.80 -19.21
N LYS A 228 -13.76 -6.15 -18.57
CA LYS A 228 -12.49 -6.53 -19.21
C LYS A 228 -12.36 -8.03 -19.44
N ASN A 229 -13.35 -8.84 -19.02
CA ASN A 229 -13.32 -10.31 -19.04
C ASN A 229 -12.18 -10.89 -18.20
N ASN A 230 -11.92 -10.29 -17.03
CA ASN A 230 -10.90 -10.71 -16.08
C ASN A 230 -11.52 -11.28 -14.79
N ASP A 231 -12.66 -11.97 -14.90
CA ASP A 231 -13.45 -12.45 -13.77
C ASP A 231 -12.64 -13.32 -12.79
N ASP A 232 -11.60 -14.01 -13.28
CA ASP A 232 -10.64 -14.78 -12.48
C ASP A 232 -9.89 -13.91 -11.44
N ARG A 233 -9.74 -12.61 -11.71
CA ARG A 233 -9.15 -11.64 -10.77
C ARG A 233 -10.06 -11.28 -9.61
N LEU A 234 -11.33 -11.69 -9.61
CA LEU A 234 -12.24 -11.50 -8.47
C LEU A 234 -12.26 -12.73 -7.54
N GLU A 235 -11.60 -13.82 -7.90
CA GLU A 235 -11.50 -15.02 -7.07
C GLU A 235 -10.49 -14.82 -5.94
N TRP A 236 -10.82 -15.24 -4.72
CA TRP A 236 -9.94 -15.14 -3.56
C TRP A 236 -10.16 -16.30 -2.59
N ASP A 237 -9.11 -16.65 -1.84
CA ASP A 237 -9.15 -17.62 -0.75
C ASP A 237 -9.08 -16.92 0.61
N ILE A 238 -8.33 -15.81 0.67
CA ILE A 238 -8.17 -14.97 1.86
C ILE A 238 -8.57 -13.54 1.50
N PHE A 239 -9.48 -12.96 2.28
CA PHE A 239 -9.93 -11.59 2.11
C PHE A 239 -9.56 -10.78 3.35
N LYS A 240 -8.60 -9.85 3.23
CA LYS A 240 -8.40 -8.84 4.27
C LYS A 240 -9.65 -7.96 4.27
N ILE A 241 -10.35 -7.88 5.39
CA ILE A 241 -11.56 -7.07 5.45
C ILE A 241 -11.15 -5.60 5.39
N PRO A 242 -11.72 -4.80 4.47
CA PRO A 242 -11.36 -3.40 4.32
C PRO A 242 -11.79 -2.56 5.53
N HIS A 243 -11.06 -1.48 5.77
CA HIS A 243 -11.45 -0.38 6.66
C HIS A 243 -11.89 -0.86 8.05
N HIS A 244 -11.11 -1.78 8.61
CA HIS A 244 -11.33 -2.33 9.96
C HIS A 244 -12.75 -2.90 10.15
N CYS A 245 -13.31 -3.52 9.11
CA CYS A 245 -14.68 -4.06 9.08
C CYS A 245 -15.78 -2.97 9.11
N SER A 246 -15.49 -1.77 8.61
CA SER A 246 -16.49 -0.71 8.47
C SER A 246 -17.63 -1.15 7.55
N TYR A 247 -18.86 -0.89 7.97
CA TYR A 247 -20.04 -1.15 7.12
C TYR A 247 -19.99 -0.35 5.81
N LYS A 248 -19.29 0.80 5.78
CA LYS A 248 -19.14 1.64 4.60
C LYS A 248 -18.31 0.98 3.49
N SER A 249 -17.56 -0.07 3.81
CA SER A 249 -16.91 -0.90 2.81
C SER A 249 -17.83 -1.94 2.19
N LEU A 250 -19.04 -2.13 2.73
CA LEU A 250 -20.07 -3.03 2.21
C LEU A 250 -21.23 -2.26 1.58
N ASN A 251 -21.67 -1.18 2.21
CA ASN A 251 -22.80 -0.36 1.77
C ASN A 251 -22.78 1.05 2.38
N SER A 252 -23.36 2.03 1.69
CA SER A 252 -23.65 3.38 2.19
C SER A 252 -24.54 3.39 3.44
N GLU A 253 -25.43 2.40 3.58
CA GLU A 253 -26.34 2.25 4.71
C GLU A 253 -26.02 0.97 5.49
N LYS A 254 -25.88 1.08 6.82
CA LYS A 254 -25.80 -0.11 7.68
C LYS A 254 -27.17 -0.68 7.93
N GLY A 255 -27.29 -2.00 7.88
CA GLY A 255 -28.46 -2.66 8.43
C GLY A 255 -28.45 -2.68 9.96
N LYS A 256 -29.52 -3.21 10.55
CA LYS A 256 -29.68 -3.24 12.00
C LYS A 256 -28.79 -4.28 12.67
N ASP A 257 -28.77 -5.49 12.11
CA ASP A 257 -28.04 -6.65 12.63
C ASP A 257 -27.01 -7.15 11.60
N GLU A 258 -27.32 -7.06 10.31
CA GLU A 258 -26.48 -7.43 9.17
C GLU A 258 -26.55 -6.33 8.12
N THR A 259 -25.44 -6.04 7.42
CA THR A 259 -25.42 -5.07 6.31
C THR A 259 -25.49 -5.84 4.99
N GLU A 260 -26.51 -5.56 4.19
CA GLU A 260 -26.63 -6.14 2.85
C GLU A 260 -25.61 -5.46 1.92
N PRO A 261 -24.68 -6.20 1.30
CA PRO A 261 -23.74 -5.63 0.33
C PRO A 261 -24.47 -5.21 -0.94
N ILE A 262 -23.93 -4.24 -1.66
CA ILE A 262 -24.45 -3.86 -2.98
C ILE A 262 -24.12 -4.92 -4.05
N GLU A 263 -24.99 -5.05 -5.06
CA GLU A 263 -24.87 -6.02 -6.18
C GLU A 263 -23.71 -5.72 -7.15
#